data_AF-G0IVF0-F1
#
_entry.id   AF-G0IVF0-F1
#
_cell.length_a   1.000
_cell.length_b   1.000
_cell.length_c   1.000
_cell.angle_alpha   90.00
_cell.angle_beta   90.00
_cell.angle_gamma   90.00
#
_symmetry.space_group_name_H-M   'P 1'
#
loop_
_entity.id
_entity.type
_entity.pdbx_description
1 polymer ?
#
loop_
_entity_poly.entity_id
_entity_poly.type
_entity_poly.pdbx_seq_one_letter_code
_entity_poly.pdbx_strand_id
1 'polypeptide(L)'
;MYLVEQDCEKVMKNNLIYHLVPNATFILILYPWLEGYLSTGQFVIAAFIYSFIYHPIIDYYRLRALGKISEKDFKKMWKWGTLYRFKYYNQLMFGK
;
A
#
# COMPACT_ATOMS: atom_id res chain seq x y z
N MET A 1 -2.96 -15.56 -12.25
CA MET A 1 -2.61 -14.16 -11.93
C MET A 1 -3.84 -13.26 -11.89
N TYR A 2 -4.68 -13.23 -12.94
CA TYR A 2 -5.94 -12.47 -12.97
C TYR A 2 -6.92 -12.77 -11.81
N LEU A 3 -7.06 -14.04 -11.42
CA LEU A 3 -7.95 -14.45 -10.32
C LEU A 3 -7.49 -13.91 -8.96
N VAL A 4 -6.17 -13.93 -8.70
CA VAL A 4 -5.58 -13.41 -7.46
C VAL A 4 -5.76 -11.89 -7.35
N GLU A 5 -5.69 -11.19 -8.48
CA GLU A 5 -5.92 -9.74 -8.53
C GLU A 5 -7.37 -9.36 -8.24
N GLN A 6 -8.34 -10.12 -8.77
CA GLN A 6 -9.77 -9.88 -8.50
C GLN A 6 -10.14 -10.14 -7.04
N ASP A 7 -9.57 -11.17 -6.43
CA ASP A 7 -9.75 -11.45 -5.01
C ASP A 7 -9.15 -10.33 -4.14
N CYS A 8 -7.96 -9.85 -4.51
CA CYS A 8 -7.29 -8.76 -3.82
C CYS A 8 -8.12 -7.47 -3.86
N GLU A 9 -8.70 -7.12 -5.01
CA GLU A 9 -9.60 -5.96 -5.11
C GLU A 9 -10.83 -6.07 -4.22
N LYS A 10 -11.48 -7.24 -4.22
CA LYS A 10 -12.67 -7.47 -3.39
C LYS A 10 -12.37 -7.24 -1.91
N VAL A 11 -11.20 -7.71 -1.46
CA VAL A 11 -10.70 -7.51 -0.09
C VAL A 11 -10.40 -6.04 0.19
N MET A 12 -9.76 -5.35 -0.76
CA MET A 12 -9.34 -3.95 -0.63
C MET A 12 -10.48 -2.92 -0.65
N LYS A 13 -11.71 -3.32 -1.04
CA LYS A 13 -12.91 -2.50 -0.82
C LYS A 13 -13.21 -2.29 0.67
N ASN A 14 -12.82 -3.24 1.52
CA ASN A 14 -13.07 -3.15 2.95
C ASN A 14 -12.08 -2.17 3.60
N ASN A 15 -12.61 -1.10 4.20
CA ASN A 15 -11.80 -0.07 4.80
C ASN A 15 -10.91 -0.59 5.93
N LEU A 16 -11.42 -1.51 6.75
CA LEU A 16 -10.67 -2.10 7.86
C LEU A 16 -9.49 -2.91 7.33
N ILE A 17 -9.73 -3.76 6.33
CA ILE A 17 -8.68 -4.64 5.79
C ILE A 17 -7.57 -3.82 5.13
N TYR A 18 -7.92 -2.79 4.37
CA TYR A 18 -6.92 -1.89 3.79
C TYR A 18 -6.05 -1.22 4.84
N HIS A 19 -6.56 -0.86 6.02
CA HIS A 19 -5.72 -0.28 7.06
C HIS A 19 -4.89 -1.35 7.78
N LEU A 20 -5.45 -2.54 7.97
CA LEU A 20 -4.76 -3.65 8.63
C LEU A 20 -3.58 -4.18 7.80
N VAL A 21 -3.70 -4.33 6.49
CA VAL A 21 -2.68 -4.95 5.65
C VAL A 21 -1.34 -4.18 5.65
N PRO A 22 -1.30 -2.87 5.38
CA PRO A 22 -0.09 -2.06 5.49
C PRO A 22 0.43 -1.99 6.92
N ASN A 23 -0.44 -1.77 7.91
CA ASN A 23 -0.01 -1.67 9.30
C ASN A 23 0.63 -2.96 9.82
N ALA A 24 0.02 -4.11 9.52
CA ALA A 24 0.58 -5.42 9.87
C ALA A 24 1.94 -5.64 9.18
N THR A 25 2.06 -5.27 7.91
CA THR A 25 3.32 -5.39 7.16
C THR A 25 4.40 -4.47 7.73
N PHE A 26 4.04 -3.25 8.17
CA PHE A 26 4.97 -2.36 8.84
C PHE A 26 5.43 -2.92 10.20
N ILE A 27 4.52 -3.53 10.97
CA ILE A 27 4.88 -4.19 12.24
C ILE A 27 5.90 -5.32 12.00
N LEU A 28 5.78 -6.07 10.90
CA LEU A 28 6.76 -7.10 10.53
C LEU A 28 8.15 -6.54 10.21
N ILE A 29 8.26 -5.25 9.86
CA ILE A 29 9.54 -4.56 9.66
C ILE A 29 10.03 -3.94 10.97
N LEU A 30 9.10 -3.37 11.75
CA LEU A 30 9.40 -2.67 12.99
C LEU A 30 9.85 -3.63 14.10
N TYR A 31 9.15 -4.74 14.29
CA TYR A 31 9.42 -5.69 15.36
C TYR A 31 10.85 -6.25 15.30
N PRO A 32 11.35 -6.76 14.16
CA PRO A 32 12.73 -7.24 14.09
C PRO A 32 13.79 -6.16 14.33
N TRP A 33 13.48 -4.89 14.03
CA TRP A 33 14.39 -3.79 14.36
C TRP A 33 14.40 -3.49 15.86
N LEU A 34 13.24 -3.51 16.53
CA LEU A 34 13.14 -3.31 17.98
C LEU A 34 13.85 -4.42 18.76
N GLU A 35 13.77 -5.67 18.29
CA GLU A 35 14.48 -6.82 18.87
C GLU A 35 15.98 -6.85 18.52
N GLY A 36 16.47 -5.89 17.73
CA GLY A 36 17.88 -5.80 17.34
C GLY A 36 18.32 -6.81 16.27
N TYR A 37 17.39 -7.54 15.64
CA TYR A 37 17.70 -8.44 14.51
C TYR A 37 18.03 -7.68 13.22
N LEU A 38 17.54 -6.44 13.08
CA LEU A 38 17.89 -5.55 11.98
C LEU A 38 18.74 -4.39 12.49
N SER A 39 19.82 -4.09 11.77
CA SER A 39 20.54 -2.82 11.96
C SER A 39 19.65 -1.64 11.53
N THR A 40 19.94 -0.45 12.05
CA THR A 40 19.26 0.80 11.64
C THR A 40 19.32 1.01 10.12
N GLY A 41 20.45 0.69 9.48
CA GLY A 41 20.58 0.79 8.03
C GLY A 41 19.61 -0.15 7.28
N GLN A 42 19.49 -1.41 7.71
CA GLN A 42 18.54 -2.36 7.14
C GLN A 42 17.09 -1.94 7.38
N PHE A 43 16.77 -1.46 8.59
CA PHE A 43 15.44 -0.93 8.89
C PHE A 43 15.07 0.24 7.97
N VAL A 44 15.98 1.20 7.79
CA VAL A 44 15.75 2.34 6.89
C VAL A 44 15.48 1.85 5.47
N ILE A 45 16.30 0.95 4.93
CA ILE A 45 16.09 0.39 3.58
C ILE A 45 14.71 -0.29 3.48
N ALA A 46 14.35 -1.13 4.47
CA ALA A 46 13.07 -1.81 4.49
C ALA A 46 11.88 -0.83 4.59
N ALA A 47 12.01 0.22 5.41
CA ALA A 47 11.01 1.27 5.55
C ALA A 47 10.84 2.08 4.25
N PHE A 48 11.92 2.33 3.50
CA PHE A 48 11.86 2.95 2.18
C PHE A 48 11.13 2.06 1.17
N ILE A 49 11.51 0.78 1.08
CA ILE A 49 10.81 -0.19 0.21
C ILE A 49 9.32 -0.26 0.58
N TYR A 50 9.01 -0.35 1.87
CA TYR A 50 7.64 -0.35 2.35
C TYR A 50 6.87 0.89 1.91
N SER A 51 7.44 2.08 2.13
CA SER A 51 6.74 3.36 1.90
C SER A 51 6.59 3.72 0.42
N PHE A 52 7.58 3.38 -0.41
CA PHE A 52 7.65 3.83 -1.81
C PHE A 52 7.32 2.74 -2.84
N ILE A 53 7.34 1.46 -2.46
CA ILE A 53 7.03 0.34 -3.36
C ILE A 53 5.77 -0.38 -2.89
N TYR A 54 5.79 -0.93 -1.68
CA TYR A 54 4.70 -1.76 -1.20
C TYR A 54 3.41 -0.97 -0.99
N HIS A 55 3.45 0.12 -0.21
CA HIS A 55 2.25 0.92 0.11
C HIS A 55 1.57 1.46 -1.17
N PRO A 56 2.33 1.97 -2.17
CA PRO A 56 1.72 2.43 -3.41
C PRO A 56 1.03 1.35 -4.24
N ILE A 57 1.54 0.14 -4.22
CA ILE A 57 0.88 -1.00 -4.87
C ILE A 57 -0.45 -1.31 -4.17
N ILE A 58 -0.48 -1.31 -2.83
CA ILE A 58 -1.70 -1.53 -2.05
C ILE A 58 -2.74 -0.43 -2.31
N ASP A 59 -2.32 0.83 -2.34
CA ASP A 59 -3.19 1.95 -2.67
C ASP A 59 -3.78 1.85 -4.08
N TYR A 60 -2.99 1.39 -5.05
CA TYR A 60 -3.48 1.14 -6.40
C TYR A 60 -4.60 0.10 -6.41
N TYR A 61 -4.40 -1.06 -5.77
CA TYR A 61 -5.45 -2.07 -5.69
C TYR A 61 -6.70 -1.56 -4.99
N ARG A 62 -6.55 -0.77 -3.93
CA ARG A 62 -7.70 -0.12 -3.28
C ARG A 62 -8.43 0.84 -4.21
N LEU A 63 -7.73 1.73 -4.90
CA LEU A 63 -8.38 2.70 -5.79
C LEU A 63 -9.02 2.03 -7.00
N ARG A 64 -8.41 0.96 -7.53
CA ARG A 64 -8.97 0.13 -8.60
C ARG A 64 -10.24 -0.56 -8.10
N ALA A 65 -10.19 -1.15 -6.91
CA ALA A 65 -11.33 -1.77 -6.26
C ALA A 65 -12.49 -0.80 -6.02
N LEU A 66 -12.19 0.46 -5.64
CA LEU A 66 -13.19 1.52 -5.47
C LEU A 66 -13.68 2.12 -6.81
N GLY A 67 -13.18 1.64 -7.95
CA GLY A 67 -13.53 2.14 -9.28
C GLY A 67 -13.06 3.57 -9.55
N LYS A 68 -12.09 4.08 -8.78
CA LYS A 68 -11.59 5.46 -8.88
C LYS A 68 -10.50 5.62 -9.95
N ILE A 69 -9.83 4.53 -10.30
CA ILE A 69 -8.77 4.49 -11.30
C ILE A 69 -8.87 3.23 -12.16
N SER A 70 -8.21 3.25 -13.31
CA SER A 70 -8.08 2.10 -14.21
C SER A 70 -6.67 1.50 -14.17
N GLU A 71 -6.48 0.30 -14.74
CA GLU A 71 -5.14 -0.30 -14.82
C GLU A 71 -4.11 0.57 -15.55
N LYS A 72 -4.58 1.35 -16.52
CA LYS A 72 -3.74 2.26 -17.31
C LYS A 72 -3.17 3.40 -16.46
N ASP A 73 -3.77 3.69 -15.30
CA ASP A 73 -3.33 4.76 -14.41
C ASP A 73 -2.20 4.33 -13.46
N PHE A 74 -1.85 3.04 -13.40
CA PHE A 74 -0.75 2.55 -12.57
C PHE A 74 0.59 3.24 -12.90
N LYS A 75 0.93 3.36 -14.19
CA LYS A 75 2.14 4.07 -14.64
C LYS A 75 2.16 5.54 -14.22
N LYS A 76 0.98 6.19 -14.17
CA LYS A 76 0.88 7.57 -13.70
C LYS A 76 1.10 7.64 -12.20
N MET A 77 0.48 6.75 -11.42
CA MET A 77 0.72 6.69 -9.97
C MET A 77 2.19 6.46 -9.65
N TRP A 78 2.85 5.56 -10.38
CA TRP A 78 4.28 5.28 -10.19
C TRP A 78 5.16 6.50 -10.47
N LYS A 79 4.84 7.28 -11.51
CA LYS A 79 5.57 8.50 -11.88
C LYS A 79 5.40 9.64 -10.87
N TRP A 80 4.21 9.76 -10.28
CA TRP A 80 3.91 10.81 -9.30
C TRP A 80 4.18 10.39 -7.85
N GLY A 81 4.58 9.14 -7.62
CA GLY A 81 4.98 8.62 -6.31
C GLY A 81 3.95 8.92 -5.23
N THR A 82 4.39 9.10 -3.99
CA THR A 82 3.53 9.35 -2.82
C THR A 82 2.58 10.55 -2.98
N LEU A 83 2.83 11.46 -3.93
CA LEU A 83 1.96 12.62 -4.18
C LEU A 83 0.56 12.22 -4.68
N TYR A 84 0.41 11.06 -5.37
CA TYR A 84 -0.93 10.61 -5.76
C TYR A 84 -1.82 10.31 -4.54
N ARG A 85 -1.24 9.95 -3.38
CA ARG A 85 -2.01 9.67 -2.16
C ARG A 85 -2.77 10.88 -1.69
N PHE A 86 -2.18 12.07 -1.79
CA PHE A 86 -2.87 13.31 -1.42
C PHE A 86 -4.08 13.57 -2.32
N LYS A 87 -3.96 13.27 -3.62
CA LYS A 87 -5.08 13.41 -4.56
C LYS A 87 -6.27 12.50 -4.20
N TYR A 88 -5.98 11.29 -3.72
CA TYR A 88 -7.00 10.29 -3.39
C TYR A 88 -7.16 10.02 -1.89
N TYR A 89 -6.77 10.97 -1.04
CA TYR A 89 -6.66 10.76 0.40
C TYR A 89 -7.99 10.30 1.01
N ASN A 90 -9.10 10.95 0.67
CA ASN A 90 -10.41 10.60 1.21
C ASN A 90 -10.85 9.19 0.78
N GLN A 91 -10.56 8.79 -0.46
CA GLN A 91 -10.88 7.47 -0.97
C GLN A 91 -10.04 6.40 -0.29
N LEU A 92 -8.74 6.66 -0.09
CA LEU A 92 -7.82 5.76 0.58
C LEU A 92 -8.10 5.62 2.08
N MET A 93 -8.44 6.70 2.77
CA MET A 93 -8.63 6.66 4.23
C MET A 93 -10.05 6.23 4.64
N PHE A 94 -11.05 6.63 3.85
CA PHE A 94 -12.47 6.48 4.22
C PHE A 94 -13.32 5.70 3.22
N GLY A 95 -12.80 5.43 2.02
CA GLY A 95 -13.51 4.66 0.99
C GLY A 95 -14.61 5.44 0.28
N LYS A 96 -14.58 6.78 0.38
CA LYS A 96 -15.59 7.69 -0.20
C LYS A 96 -14.97 8.53 -1.32
#